data_AF-A0AAU6KIZ8-F1
#
_entry.id   AF-A0AAU6KIZ8-F1
#
_cell.length_a   1.000
_cell.length_b   1.000
_cell.length_c   1.000
_cell.angle_alpha   90.00
_cell.angle_beta   90.00
_cell.angle_gamma   90.00
#
_symmetry.space_group_name_H-M   'P 1'
#
loop_
_entity.id
_entity.type
_entity.pdbx_description
1 polymer ?
#
loop_
_entity_poly.entity_id
_entity_poly.type
_entity_poly.pdbx_seq_one_letter_code
_entity_poly.pdbx_strand_id
1 'polypeptide(L)'
;MRNTPARTRLTPRLRAAFVALLIAGTSGTALAATSGTAVAGSPTHAAPSKDTTQFKGVNWADPRDNFADDPVVLSGLSTSDSYAQTYTKASRIISAFRANLGANTVRLPINPYTVNGSYWKSYRGVIDAASDKGFKVIVSYWEGTGARKDGFIDDPATFWPMWNTVVKTYKNDKRVYFEPMNEPHGYTDAQWADIAAQWLATYPSVPRDRVFVSGAGYNDHVTSVCADPRLKGTYLSLHHYGFWKDYATYDQWVSDLKERIGDCAGRTVADEFGAPMTTGLDYDKPDASNNFVNYVQAVTDTFRELKMGSVYWPGLRTDDTYSLQTLTGTSARPWLATTNQSGADRLAWAWGRGKPVQP
;
A
#
# COMPACT_ATOMS: atom_id res chain seq x y z
N MET A 1 -42.86 -46.66 -24.26
CA MET A 1 -43.61 -45.94 -25.31
C MET A 1 -42.87 -44.60 -25.51
N ARG A 2 -41.95 -44.45 -26.48
CA ARG A 2 -42.16 -44.00 -27.88
C ARG A 2 -43.02 -42.71 -27.93
N ASN A 3 -42.58 -41.53 -28.40
CA ASN A 3 -41.87 -41.24 -29.66
C ASN A 3 -41.08 -39.91 -29.64
N THR A 4 -39.95 -39.87 -30.36
CA THR A 4 -39.41 -38.71 -31.13
C THR A 4 -40.00 -38.76 -32.55
N PRO A 5 -40.05 -37.67 -33.37
CA PRO A 5 -38.91 -37.26 -34.23
C PRO A 5 -38.82 -35.71 -34.49
N ALA A 6 -37.63 -35.10 -34.62
CA ALA A 6 -36.85 -34.73 -35.84
C ALA A 6 -37.38 -33.49 -36.62
N ARG A 7 -36.63 -32.65 -37.38
CA ARG A 7 -35.22 -32.23 -37.57
C ARG A 7 -35.20 -31.53 -38.95
N THR A 8 -34.58 -30.35 -39.12
CA THR A 8 -33.98 -29.84 -40.40
C THR A 8 -33.32 -28.47 -40.11
N ARG A 9 -31.99 -28.27 -40.08
CA ARG A 9 -30.94 -28.19 -41.13
C ARG A 9 -31.29 -27.29 -42.34
N LEU A 10 -30.44 -26.27 -42.57
CA LEU A 10 -29.89 -25.86 -43.87
C LEU A 10 -28.78 -24.78 -43.68
N THR A 11 -27.53 -25.15 -43.97
CA THR A 11 -26.50 -24.31 -44.66
C THR A 11 -26.47 -24.80 -46.12
N PRO A 12 -25.75 -24.22 -47.14
CA PRO A 12 -24.60 -23.29 -47.10
C PRO A 12 -24.59 -22.20 -48.22
N ARG A 13 -23.53 -21.38 -48.33
CA ARG A 13 -22.67 -21.27 -49.54
C ARG A 13 -21.61 -20.16 -49.46
N LEU A 14 -20.39 -20.56 -49.83
CA LEU A 14 -19.23 -19.75 -50.18
C LEU A 14 -19.48 -18.83 -51.39
N ARG A 15 -18.71 -17.74 -51.49
CA ARG A 15 -18.03 -17.32 -52.74
C ARG A 15 -16.80 -16.45 -52.44
N ALA A 16 -15.70 -16.80 -53.10
CA ALA A 16 -14.39 -16.14 -53.10
C ALA A 16 -14.32 -15.01 -54.13
N ALA A 17 -13.35 -14.10 -54.00
CA ALA A 17 -12.53 -13.60 -55.11
C ALA A 17 -11.32 -12.78 -54.61
N PHE A 18 -10.15 -13.18 -55.08
CA PHE A 18 -8.89 -12.42 -55.10
C PHE A 18 -8.98 -11.26 -56.09
N VAL A 19 -8.36 -10.12 -55.77
CA VAL A 19 -7.69 -9.26 -56.77
C VAL A 19 -6.41 -8.70 -56.15
N ALA A 20 -5.27 -9.10 -56.71
CA ALA A 20 -3.99 -8.44 -56.55
C ALA A 20 -3.85 -7.37 -57.64
N LEU A 21 -3.28 -6.21 -57.30
CA LEU A 21 -2.73 -5.27 -58.29
C LEU A 21 -1.33 -4.85 -57.83
N LEU A 22 -0.33 -5.36 -58.54
CA LEU A 22 1.04 -4.86 -58.60
C LEU A 22 1.11 -3.81 -59.72
N ILE A 23 1.67 -2.64 -59.44
CA ILE A 23 2.28 -1.77 -60.45
C ILE A 23 3.67 -1.40 -59.95
N ALA A 24 4.67 -1.64 -60.78
CA ALA A 24 6.08 -1.33 -60.58
C ALA A 24 6.49 -0.12 -61.44
N GLY A 25 7.56 0.56 -61.00
CA GLY A 25 8.33 1.57 -61.76
C GLY A 25 7.96 3.02 -61.40
N THR A 26 8.86 3.97 -61.20
CA THR A 26 10.28 4.10 -61.58
C THR A 26 10.96 5.17 -60.72
N SER A 27 12.30 5.05 -60.67
CA SER A 27 13.35 5.92 -60.15
C SER A 27 13.14 7.44 -60.28
N GLY A 28 13.52 8.20 -59.25
CA GLY A 28 13.66 9.65 -59.31
C GLY A 28 14.19 10.23 -57.99
N THR A 29 15.50 10.42 -57.91
CA THR A 29 16.20 11.13 -56.84
C THR A 29 15.74 12.59 -56.74
N ALA A 30 15.24 13.00 -55.59
CA ALA A 30 15.22 14.39 -55.16
C ALA A 30 15.56 14.46 -53.66
N LEU A 31 16.74 14.99 -53.36
CA LEU A 31 17.09 15.46 -52.02
C LEU A 31 16.15 16.62 -51.67
N ALA A 32 15.29 16.43 -50.69
CA ALA A 32 14.63 17.52 -49.98
C ALA A 32 15.00 17.40 -48.50
N ALA A 33 15.85 18.32 -48.04
CA ALA A 33 16.13 18.54 -46.64
C ALA A 33 14.85 19.01 -45.95
N THR A 34 14.22 18.14 -45.16
CA THR A 34 13.19 18.53 -44.20
C THR A 34 13.80 18.64 -42.82
N SER A 35 14.00 19.88 -42.43
CA SER A 35 14.27 20.32 -41.07
C SER A 35 13.13 19.87 -40.14
N GLY A 36 13.48 19.08 -39.12
CA GLY A 36 12.88 19.11 -37.79
C GLY A 36 11.36 18.92 -37.65
N THR A 37 10.95 17.71 -37.26
CA THR A 37 10.05 17.52 -36.12
C THR A 37 10.52 16.28 -35.35
N ALA A 38 11.39 16.51 -34.36
CA ALA A 38 11.62 15.52 -33.33
C ALA A 38 10.28 15.29 -32.61
N VAL A 39 9.68 14.11 -32.81
CA VAL A 39 8.59 13.65 -31.97
C VAL A 39 9.16 13.62 -30.57
N ALA A 40 8.70 14.54 -29.72
CA ALA A 40 9.04 14.55 -28.31
C ALA A 40 8.63 13.19 -27.74
N GLY A 41 9.62 12.33 -27.51
CA GLY A 41 9.43 11.09 -26.79
C GLY A 41 8.73 11.42 -25.47
N SER A 42 7.67 10.69 -25.15
CA SER A 42 7.08 10.71 -23.82
C SER A 42 8.20 10.64 -22.79
N PRO A 43 8.17 11.44 -21.71
CA PRO A 43 9.21 11.38 -20.71
C PRO A 43 9.35 9.93 -20.26
N THR A 44 10.51 9.33 -20.53
CA THR A 44 10.91 8.06 -19.97
C THR A 44 10.81 8.25 -18.46
N HIS A 45 9.75 7.69 -17.86
CA HIS A 45 9.58 7.74 -16.42
C HIS A 45 10.78 7.00 -15.85
N ALA A 46 11.65 7.74 -15.17
CA ALA A 46 12.80 7.16 -14.51
C ALA A 46 12.30 6.02 -13.62
N ALA A 47 12.94 4.85 -13.71
CA ALA A 47 12.64 3.75 -12.81
C ALA A 47 12.80 4.25 -11.36
N PRO A 48 11.95 3.80 -10.41
CA PRO A 48 12.08 4.19 -9.02
C PRO A 48 13.51 3.97 -8.55
N SER A 49 13.96 4.82 -7.64
CA SER A 49 15.06 4.44 -6.76
C SER A 49 14.71 3.08 -6.14
N LYS A 50 15.58 2.09 -6.30
CA LYS A 50 15.49 0.79 -5.57
C LYS A 50 15.73 0.95 -4.05
N ASP A 51 15.65 2.17 -3.56
CA ASP A 51 15.86 2.52 -2.18
C ASP A 51 14.50 2.77 -1.51
N THR A 52 13.99 1.72 -0.86
CA THR A 52 12.78 1.80 -0.06
C THR A 52 13.07 2.36 1.35
N THR A 53 14.33 2.54 1.77
CA THR A 53 14.68 3.04 3.12
C THR A 53 14.19 4.47 3.41
N GLN A 54 13.73 5.18 2.37
CA GLN A 54 13.07 6.47 2.50
C GLN A 54 11.70 6.40 3.20
N PHE A 55 11.08 5.22 3.32
CA PHE A 55 9.82 4.98 4.01
C PHE A 55 10.08 4.53 5.45
N LYS A 56 9.83 5.44 6.39
CA LYS A 56 10.01 5.26 7.84
C LYS A 56 8.70 5.65 8.50
N GLY A 57 7.77 4.72 8.60
CA GLY A 57 6.37 5.07 8.79
C GLY A 57 5.64 4.37 9.90
N VAL A 58 4.40 4.82 10.08
CA VAL A 58 3.41 4.16 10.92
C VAL A 58 2.04 4.19 10.26
N ASN A 59 1.20 3.21 10.56
CA ASN A 59 -0.22 3.23 10.24
C ASN A 59 -0.97 4.11 11.27
N TRP A 60 -1.90 4.94 10.79
CA TRP A 60 -2.84 5.66 11.64
C TRP A 60 -4.24 5.17 11.31
N ALA A 61 -4.88 4.52 12.27
CA ALA A 61 -6.05 3.68 12.05
C ALA A 61 -7.30 4.18 12.79
N ASP A 62 -8.45 3.69 12.34
CA ASP A 62 -9.72 3.80 13.04
C ASP A 62 -9.72 2.90 14.29
N PRO A 63 -10.17 3.38 15.46
CA PRO A 63 -10.26 2.57 16.67
C PRO A 63 -10.99 1.23 16.47
N ARG A 64 -11.99 1.21 15.60
CA ARG A 64 -12.82 0.03 15.30
C ARG A 64 -12.13 -1.02 14.43
N ASP A 65 -10.89 -0.77 14.02
CA ASP A 65 -10.25 -1.33 12.82
C ASP A 65 -10.63 -0.55 11.56
N ASN A 66 -9.86 -0.70 10.48
CA ASN A 66 -10.06 -0.03 9.20
C ASN A 66 -11.14 -0.71 8.33
N PHE A 67 -11.48 -1.97 8.63
CA PHE A 67 -12.57 -2.71 8.00
C PHE A 67 -13.93 -2.14 8.40
N ALA A 68 -14.53 -1.32 7.53
CA ALA A 68 -15.70 -0.53 7.86
C ALA A 68 -16.71 -0.42 6.71
N ASP A 69 -17.98 -0.64 7.03
CA ASP A 69 -19.14 -0.42 6.14
C ASP A 69 -19.71 1.01 6.22
N ASP A 70 -18.89 1.94 6.73
CA ASP A 70 -19.17 3.37 6.90
C ASP A 70 -17.86 4.16 6.78
N PRO A 71 -17.84 5.51 6.91
CA PRO A 71 -16.59 6.25 6.83
C PRO A 71 -15.56 5.79 7.87
N VAL A 72 -14.31 5.63 7.45
CA VAL A 72 -13.18 5.34 8.33
C VAL A 72 -12.80 6.61 9.08
N VAL A 73 -12.79 6.56 10.42
CA VAL A 73 -12.57 7.69 11.32
C VAL A 73 -11.32 7.43 12.15
N LEU A 74 -10.22 8.10 11.79
CA LEU A 74 -8.94 7.85 12.45
C LEU A 74 -8.96 8.26 13.93
N SER A 75 -8.20 7.51 14.72
CA SER A 75 -8.03 7.74 16.16
C SER A 75 -7.68 9.21 16.46
N GLY A 76 -8.50 9.89 17.27
CA GLY A 76 -8.33 11.29 17.63
C GLY A 76 -9.09 12.29 16.74
N LEU A 77 -9.84 11.81 15.75
CA LEU A 77 -10.71 12.60 14.88
C LEU A 77 -12.20 12.26 15.11
N SER A 78 -13.08 13.07 14.53
CA SER A 78 -14.53 12.88 14.55
C SER A 78 -15.14 13.16 13.17
N THR A 79 -16.28 12.53 12.87
CA THR A 79 -17.10 12.87 11.68
C THR A 79 -17.73 14.25 11.76
N SER A 80 -17.84 14.83 12.97
CA SER A 80 -18.30 16.20 13.19
C SER A 80 -17.21 17.25 13.01
N ASP A 81 -15.94 16.86 12.87
CA ASP A 81 -14.86 17.80 12.60
C ASP A 81 -15.02 18.40 11.20
N SER A 82 -14.91 19.72 11.11
CA SER A 82 -14.69 20.40 9.83
C SER A 82 -13.28 20.14 9.30
N TYR A 83 -13.05 20.36 8.01
CA TYR A 83 -11.71 20.32 7.41
C TYR A 83 -10.64 21.05 8.23
N ALA A 84 -10.93 22.27 8.70
CA ALA A 84 -9.96 23.07 9.47
C ALA A 84 -9.63 22.44 10.84
N GLN A 85 -10.62 21.84 11.50
CA GLN A 85 -10.41 21.11 12.75
C GLN A 85 -9.61 19.83 12.49
N THR A 86 -10.00 19.04 11.48
CA THR A 86 -9.27 17.84 11.07
C THR A 86 -7.81 18.14 10.74
N TYR A 87 -7.55 19.16 9.89
CA TYR A 87 -6.20 19.58 9.52
C TYR A 87 -5.37 20.00 10.73
N THR A 88 -5.97 20.75 11.67
CA THR A 88 -5.28 21.20 12.89
C THR A 88 -4.91 20.03 13.80
N LYS A 89 -5.85 19.10 14.04
CA LYS A 89 -5.60 17.90 14.86
C LYS A 89 -4.58 16.98 14.19
N ALA A 90 -4.74 16.69 12.90
CA ALA A 90 -3.84 15.86 12.13
C ALA A 90 -2.42 16.45 12.08
N SER A 91 -2.27 17.77 11.88
CA SER A 91 -0.98 18.45 11.93
C SER A 91 -0.23 18.18 13.24
N ARG A 92 -0.94 18.12 14.37
CA ARG A 92 -0.33 17.83 15.68
C ARG A 92 0.04 16.36 15.81
N ILE A 93 -0.84 15.45 15.45
CA ILE A 93 -0.60 13.99 15.51
C ILE A 93 0.58 13.60 14.61
N ILE A 94 0.62 14.09 13.37
CA ILE A 94 1.74 13.86 12.44
C ILE A 94 3.05 14.44 12.98
N SER A 95 3.02 15.64 13.57
CA SER A 95 4.21 16.23 14.19
C SER A 95 4.69 15.39 15.38
N ALA A 96 3.78 14.83 16.16
CA ALA A 96 4.10 13.96 17.29
C ALA A 96 4.71 12.62 16.84
N PHE A 97 4.21 11.99 15.76
CA PHE A 97 4.87 10.82 15.18
C PHE A 97 6.31 11.09 14.78
N ARG A 98 6.58 12.26 14.15
CA ARG A 98 7.96 12.64 13.82
C ARG A 98 8.79 12.89 15.08
N ALA A 99 8.25 13.62 16.05
CA ALA A 99 8.98 13.98 17.27
C ALA A 99 9.36 12.75 18.10
N ASN A 100 8.42 11.82 18.27
CA ASN A 100 8.57 10.67 19.16
C ASN A 100 9.32 9.52 18.49
N LEU A 101 9.04 9.27 17.20
CA LEU A 101 9.57 8.10 16.49
C LEU A 101 10.60 8.45 15.43
N GLY A 102 10.70 9.71 14.99
CA GLY A 102 11.46 10.06 13.78
C GLY A 102 10.78 9.60 12.49
N ALA A 103 9.48 9.32 12.52
CA ALA A 103 8.71 8.92 11.35
C ALA A 103 8.64 10.04 10.30
N ASN A 104 8.59 9.63 9.03
CA ASN A 104 8.45 10.50 7.87
C ASN A 104 7.37 10.02 6.88
N THR A 105 6.68 8.93 7.21
CA THR A 105 5.68 8.28 6.37
C THR A 105 4.46 7.95 7.24
N VAL A 106 3.26 8.09 6.70
CA VAL A 106 2.02 7.64 7.33
C VAL A 106 1.19 6.88 6.31
N ARG A 107 0.66 5.72 6.71
CA ARG A 107 -0.29 4.95 5.90
C ARG A 107 -1.69 5.15 6.45
N LEU A 108 -2.62 5.51 5.57
CA LEU A 108 -3.96 5.99 5.89
C LEU A 108 -5.01 5.13 5.15
N PRO A 109 -5.97 4.54 5.88
CA PRO A 109 -7.06 3.78 5.29
C PRO A 109 -8.09 4.70 4.62
N ILE A 110 -8.58 4.30 3.46
CA ILE A 110 -9.72 4.90 2.78
C ILE A 110 -10.70 3.80 2.37
N ASN A 111 -11.96 4.15 2.20
CA ASN A 111 -12.98 3.29 1.61
C ASN A 111 -14.01 4.13 0.82
N PRO A 112 -14.89 3.51 0.01
CA PRO A 112 -15.88 4.24 -0.76
C PRO A 112 -16.80 5.12 0.10
N TYR A 113 -17.17 4.67 1.30
CA TYR A 113 -18.01 5.44 2.23
C TYR A 113 -17.34 6.75 2.67
N THR A 114 -16.03 6.73 2.88
CA THR A 114 -15.23 7.90 3.25
C THR A 114 -15.10 8.87 2.09
N VAL A 115 -14.68 8.38 0.93
CA VAL A 115 -14.26 9.22 -0.20
C VAL A 115 -15.44 9.70 -1.05
N ASN A 116 -16.42 8.84 -1.32
CA ASN A 116 -17.60 9.20 -2.09
C ASN A 116 -18.67 9.87 -1.20
N GLY A 117 -18.54 9.75 0.12
CA GLY A 117 -19.44 10.35 1.10
C GLY A 117 -19.13 11.80 1.46
N SER A 118 -19.98 12.38 2.30
CA SER A 118 -19.84 13.78 2.76
C SER A 118 -18.60 14.00 3.65
N TYR A 119 -18.11 12.96 4.33
CA TYR A 119 -16.96 13.05 5.23
C TYR A 119 -15.64 13.32 4.49
N TRP A 120 -15.54 13.00 3.19
CA TRP A 120 -14.34 13.23 2.38
C TRP A 120 -13.79 14.64 2.51
N LYS A 121 -14.68 15.65 2.53
CA LYS A 121 -14.30 17.06 2.65
C LYS A 121 -13.46 17.31 3.90
N SER A 122 -13.79 16.67 5.02
CA SER A 122 -13.02 16.79 6.26
C SER A 122 -11.82 15.86 6.28
N TYR A 123 -11.98 14.60 5.84
CA TYR A 123 -10.91 13.60 5.81
C TYR A 123 -9.68 14.05 5.01
N ARG A 124 -9.86 14.79 3.91
CA ARG A 124 -8.74 15.40 3.16
C ARG A 124 -7.80 16.23 4.04
N GLY A 125 -8.31 16.85 5.11
CA GLY A 125 -7.48 17.60 6.05
C GLY A 125 -6.39 16.75 6.71
N VAL A 126 -6.57 15.43 6.81
CA VAL A 126 -5.55 14.49 7.29
C VAL A 126 -4.41 14.36 6.28
N ILE A 127 -4.75 14.04 5.03
CA ILE A 127 -3.80 13.83 3.94
C ILE A 127 -3.01 15.12 3.69
N ASP A 128 -3.72 16.25 3.60
CA ASP A 128 -3.12 17.57 3.35
C ASP A 128 -2.18 17.95 4.50
N ALA A 129 -2.60 17.79 5.76
CA ALA A 129 -1.75 18.09 6.92
C ALA A 129 -0.49 17.21 6.95
N ALA A 130 -0.60 15.92 6.62
CA ALA A 130 0.55 15.03 6.57
C ALA A 130 1.54 15.45 5.48
N SER A 131 1.03 15.70 4.27
CA SER A 131 1.85 16.16 3.12
C SER A 131 2.54 17.50 3.40
N ASP A 132 1.81 18.48 3.95
CA ASP A 132 2.33 19.81 4.30
C ASP A 132 3.41 19.75 5.40
N LYS A 133 3.31 18.77 6.32
CA LYS A 133 4.37 18.48 7.30
C LYS A 133 5.54 17.70 6.69
N GLY A 134 5.50 17.41 5.40
CA GLY A 134 6.55 16.73 4.65
C GLY A 134 6.55 15.21 4.82
N PHE A 135 5.46 14.62 5.33
CA PHE A 135 5.33 13.16 5.35
C PHE A 135 5.04 12.63 3.95
N LYS A 136 5.53 11.42 3.66
CA LYS A 136 4.96 10.58 2.60
C LYS A 136 3.64 10.01 3.11
N VAL A 137 2.60 10.04 2.30
CA VAL A 137 1.25 9.60 2.66
C VAL A 137 0.87 8.46 1.75
N ILE A 138 0.75 7.25 2.29
CA ILE A 138 0.24 6.09 1.55
C ILE A 138 -1.26 6.03 1.83
N VAL A 139 -2.09 6.16 0.79
CA VAL A 139 -3.55 5.95 0.91
C VAL A 139 -3.89 4.57 0.38
N SER A 140 -4.62 3.78 1.17
CA SER A 140 -4.92 2.38 0.88
C SER A 140 -6.40 2.07 1.03
N TYR A 141 -6.98 1.37 0.06
CA TYR A 141 -8.37 0.89 0.15
C TYR A 141 -8.48 -0.26 1.15
N TRP A 142 -9.44 -0.16 2.08
CA TRP A 142 -9.87 -1.24 2.95
C TRP A 142 -11.32 -1.65 2.62
N GLU A 143 -11.56 -2.95 2.63
CA GLU A 143 -12.88 -3.56 2.44
C GLU A 143 -13.80 -3.37 3.66
N GLY A 144 -15.02 -3.90 3.55
CA GLY A 144 -16.05 -3.82 4.56
C GLY A 144 -15.79 -4.69 5.79
N THR A 145 -16.83 -4.84 6.63
CA THR A 145 -16.76 -5.63 7.86
C THR A 145 -17.55 -6.95 7.77
N GLY A 146 -17.37 -7.83 8.75
CA GLY A 146 -18.11 -9.09 8.83
C GLY A 146 -17.91 -9.98 7.60
N ALA A 147 -18.99 -10.32 6.90
CA ALA A 147 -18.93 -11.17 5.71
C ALA A 147 -18.22 -10.52 4.51
N ARG A 148 -18.02 -9.20 4.53
CA ARG A 148 -17.28 -8.43 3.53
C ARG A 148 -15.79 -8.26 3.85
N LYS A 149 -15.32 -8.83 4.96
CA LYS A 149 -13.90 -8.94 5.27
C LYS A 149 -13.36 -10.25 4.68
N ASP A 150 -13.43 -10.35 3.35
CA ASP A 150 -13.18 -11.58 2.60
C ASP A 150 -12.02 -11.47 1.59
N GLY A 151 -11.32 -10.34 1.58
CA GLY A 151 -10.18 -10.03 0.74
C GLY A 151 -10.57 -9.70 -0.70
N PHE A 152 -11.82 -9.25 -0.93
CA PHE A 152 -12.31 -8.81 -2.23
C PHE A 152 -12.66 -7.31 -2.25
N ILE A 153 -12.61 -6.71 -3.44
CA ILE A 153 -13.22 -5.38 -3.62
C ILE A 153 -14.74 -5.55 -3.48
N ASP A 154 -15.32 -4.93 -2.43
CA ASP A 154 -16.74 -5.05 -2.07
C ASP A 154 -17.69 -4.77 -3.23
N ASP A 155 -17.43 -3.67 -3.95
CA ASP A 155 -18.24 -3.21 -5.07
C ASP A 155 -17.39 -2.40 -6.07
N PRO A 156 -17.06 -2.98 -7.23
CA PRO A 156 -16.35 -2.28 -8.29
C PRO A 156 -17.02 -0.96 -8.73
N ALA A 157 -18.36 -0.85 -8.63
CA ALA A 157 -19.10 0.34 -9.03
C ALA A 157 -18.85 1.54 -8.10
N THR A 158 -18.39 1.31 -6.86
CA THR A 158 -18.02 2.39 -5.92
C THR A 158 -16.51 2.52 -5.72
N PHE A 159 -15.76 1.42 -5.91
CA PHE A 159 -14.30 1.38 -5.87
C PHE A 159 -13.65 2.30 -6.92
N TRP A 160 -14.04 2.19 -8.20
CA TRP A 160 -13.45 3.02 -9.25
C TRP A 160 -13.79 4.51 -9.10
N PRO A 161 -15.03 4.92 -8.76
CA PRO A 161 -15.32 6.32 -8.43
C PRO A 161 -14.53 6.87 -7.25
N MET A 162 -14.28 6.05 -6.21
CA MET A 162 -13.41 6.45 -5.10
C MET A 162 -12.00 6.78 -5.62
N TRP A 163 -11.38 5.86 -6.38
CA TRP A 163 -10.04 6.10 -6.93
C TRP A 163 -10.00 7.26 -7.92
N ASN A 164 -11.04 7.45 -8.74
CA ASN A 164 -11.17 8.63 -9.60
C ASN A 164 -11.08 9.93 -8.78
N THR A 165 -11.77 9.97 -7.65
CA THR A 165 -11.76 11.10 -6.73
C THR A 165 -10.36 11.30 -6.12
N VAL A 166 -9.78 10.27 -5.53
CA VAL A 166 -8.47 10.33 -4.87
C VAL A 166 -7.36 10.71 -5.85
N VAL A 167 -7.28 10.05 -7.01
CA VAL A 167 -6.27 10.34 -8.05
C VAL A 167 -6.46 11.75 -8.60
N LYS A 168 -7.69 12.19 -8.89
CA LYS A 168 -7.94 13.55 -9.36
C LYS A 168 -7.45 14.59 -8.34
N THR A 169 -7.66 14.36 -7.05
CA THR A 169 -7.24 15.27 -5.98
C THR A 169 -5.72 15.28 -5.80
N TYR A 170 -5.07 14.11 -5.76
CA TYR A 170 -3.70 13.99 -5.26
C TYR A 170 -2.63 13.65 -6.30
N LYS A 171 -2.99 13.45 -7.58
CA LYS A 171 -1.99 13.08 -8.60
C LYS A 171 -0.82 14.05 -8.73
N ASN A 172 -0.98 15.33 -8.39
CA ASN A 172 0.10 16.32 -8.47
C ASN A 172 0.90 16.46 -7.16
N ASP A 173 0.43 15.88 -6.06
CA ASP A 173 1.17 15.88 -4.80
C ASP A 173 2.18 14.73 -4.77
N LYS A 174 3.46 15.07 -4.92
CA LYS A 174 4.56 14.10 -4.97
C LYS A 174 4.76 13.32 -3.66
N ARG A 175 4.10 13.71 -2.57
CA ARG A 175 4.15 13.02 -1.29
C ARG A 175 3.03 11.99 -1.12
N VAL A 176 2.02 11.98 -1.97
CA VAL A 176 0.92 11.00 -1.90
C VAL A 176 1.23 9.80 -2.79
N TYR A 177 1.14 8.63 -2.18
CA TYR A 177 1.34 7.30 -2.74
C TYR A 177 0.01 6.54 -2.69
N PHE A 178 -0.21 5.66 -3.67
CA PHE A 178 -1.49 4.99 -3.90
C PHE A 178 -1.30 3.49 -3.75
N GLU A 179 -2.08 2.86 -2.89
CA GLU A 179 -2.13 1.40 -2.73
C GLU A 179 -3.54 0.92 -3.09
N PRO A 180 -3.73 0.22 -4.23
CA PRO A 180 -5.05 -0.07 -4.75
C PRO A 180 -5.97 -0.85 -3.80
N MET A 181 -5.42 -1.71 -2.95
CA MET A 181 -6.18 -2.53 -1.99
C MET A 181 -5.28 -3.11 -0.90
N ASN A 182 -5.75 -3.09 0.35
CA ASN A 182 -5.18 -3.83 1.47
C ASN A 182 -5.55 -5.32 1.42
N GLU A 183 -4.60 -6.21 1.67
CA GLU A 183 -4.80 -7.66 1.90
C GLU A 183 -5.77 -8.35 0.90
N PRO A 184 -5.40 -8.49 -0.39
CA PRO A 184 -6.25 -9.05 -1.45
C PRO A 184 -6.37 -10.58 -1.37
N HIS A 185 -6.58 -11.14 -0.17
CA HIS A 185 -6.51 -12.58 0.11
C HIS A 185 -7.68 -13.39 -0.47
N GLY A 186 -8.75 -12.74 -0.93
CA GLY A 186 -9.84 -13.38 -1.65
C GLY A 186 -9.43 -13.75 -3.08
N TYR A 187 -8.49 -13.01 -3.67
CA TYR A 187 -8.01 -13.26 -5.02
C TYR A 187 -6.87 -14.28 -5.06
N THR A 188 -6.82 -15.06 -6.14
CA THR A 188 -5.57 -15.75 -6.51
C THR A 188 -4.51 -14.71 -6.91
N ASP A 189 -3.22 -15.06 -6.79
CA ASP A 189 -2.10 -14.21 -7.19
C ASP A 189 -2.26 -13.60 -8.58
N ALA A 190 -2.70 -14.40 -9.56
CA ALA A 190 -2.89 -13.95 -10.93
C ALA A 190 -4.05 -12.94 -11.05
N GLN A 191 -5.17 -13.20 -10.37
CA GLN A 191 -6.32 -12.27 -10.35
C GLN A 191 -5.94 -10.95 -9.69
N TRP A 192 -5.19 -11.00 -8.58
CA TRP A 192 -4.71 -9.80 -7.93
C TRP A 192 -3.75 -9.00 -8.84
N ALA A 193 -2.78 -9.66 -9.48
CA ALA A 193 -1.88 -9.01 -10.42
C ALA A 193 -2.63 -8.35 -11.60
N ASP A 194 -3.70 -8.98 -12.11
CA ASP A 194 -4.56 -8.43 -13.15
C ASP A 194 -5.27 -7.14 -12.68
N ILE A 195 -5.82 -7.13 -11.46
CA ILE A 195 -6.47 -5.95 -10.87
C ILE A 195 -5.47 -4.82 -10.66
N ALA A 196 -4.30 -5.11 -10.11
CA ALA A 196 -3.24 -4.12 -9.93
C ALA A 196 -2.77 -3.53 -11.29
N ALA A 197 -2.64 -4.36 -12.32
CA ALA A 197 -2.30 -3.90 -13.66
C ALA A 197 -3.42 -3.04 -14.27
N GLN A 198 -4.69 -3.40 -14.04
CA GLN A 198 -5.85 -2.62 -14.46
C GLN A 198 -5.87 -1.25 -13.80
N TRP A 199 -5.56 -1.15 -12.50
CA TRP A 199 -5.47 0.12 -11.79
C TRP A 199 -4.41 1.04 -12.42
N LEU A 200 -3.21 0.50 -12.71
CA LEU A 200 -2.13 1.23 -13.38
C LEU A 200 -2.52 1.69 -14.79
N ALA A 201 -3.23 0.86 -15.55
CA ALA A 201 -3.73 1.21 -16.88
C ALA A 201 -4.83 2.28 -16.85
N THR A 202 -5.63 2.29 -15.78
CA THR A 202 -6.73 3.26 -15.57
C THR A 202 -6.19 4.64 -15.18
N TYR A 203 -5.10 4.67 -14.40
CA TYR A 203 -4.51 5.90 -13.89
C TYR A 203 -3.07 6.15 -14.39
N PRO A 204 -2.82 6.23 -15.72
CA PRO A 204 -1.47 6.37 -16.26
C PRO A 204 -0.82 7.72 -15.91
N SER A 205 -1.60 8.70 -15.43
CA SER A 205 -1.07 9.98 -14.93
C SER A 205 -0.40 9.89 -13.56
N VAL A 206 -0.54 8.77 -12.85
CA VAL A 206 0.16 8.53 -11.58
C VAL A 206 1.50 7.88 -11.93
N PRO A 207 2.64 8.50 -11.59
CA PRO A 207 3.94 7.86 -11.73
C PRO A 207 3.98 6.53 -10.99
N ARG A 208 4.52 5.49 -11.63
CA ARG A 208 4.55 4.13 -11.09
C ARG A 208 5.33 4.04 -9.78
N ASP A 209 6.35 4.89 -9.62
CA ASP A 209 7.13 5.08 -8.39
C ASP A 209 6.37 5.83 -7.28
N ARG A 210 5.06 6.00 -7.42
CA ARG A 210 4.14 6.39 -6.35
C ARG A 210 3.01 5.38 -6.12
N VAL A 211 3.13 4.17 -6.67
CA VAL A 211 2.14 3.11 -6.48
C VAL A 211 2.76 1.99 -5.66
N PHE A 212 2.05 1.57 -4.62
CA PHE A 212 2.31 0.37 -3.86
C PHE A 212 1.39 -0.71 -4.38
N VAL A 213 1.95 -1.82 -4.87
CA VAL A 213 1.17 -3.01 -5.20
C VAL A 213 1.33 -3.97 -4.04
N SER A 214 0.22 -4.24 -3.36
CA SER A 214 0.14 -5.18 -2.27
C SER A 214 0.63 -6.56 -2.66
N GLY A 215 1.24 -7.27 -1.71
CA GLY A 215 1.51 -8.69 -1.85
C GLY A 215 0.21 -9.46 -2.10
N ALA A 216 0.33 -10.66 -2.64
CA ALA A 216 -0.82 -11.56 -2.70
C ALA A 216 -1.13 -12.11 -1.28
N GLY A 217 -2.27 -12.79 -1.14
CA GLY A 217 -2.75 -13.26 0.16
C GLY A 217 -3.07 -12.08 1.09
N TYR A 218 -2.74 -12.22 2.37
CA TYR A 218 -2.87 -11.15 3.38
C TYR A 218 -1.73 -10.14 3.27
N ASN A 219 -1.39 -9.69 2.05
CA ASN A 219 -0.13 -9.03 1.74
C ASN A 219 1.10 -9.85 2.19
N ASP A 220 0.96 -11.16 2.33
CA ASP A 220 1.90 -11.96 3.10
C ASP A 220 3.08 -12.47 2.27
N HIS A 221 3.04 -12.30 0.94
CA HIS A 221 4.17 -12.56 0.06
C HIS A 221 4.11 -11.68 -1.20
N VAL A 222 5.29 -11.28 -1.70
CA VAL A 222 5.40 -10.34 -2.83
C VAL A 222 6.02 -10.95 -4.08
N THR A 223 6.44 -12.21 -4.03
CA THR A 223 7.20 -12.86 -5.09
C THR A 223 6.43 -12.92 -6.42
N SER A 224 5.12 -13.20 -6.38
CA SER A 224 4.27 -13.27 -7.57
C SER A 224 4.07 -11.90 -8.23
N VAL A 225 3.66 -10.89 -7.48
CA VAL A 225 3.50 -9.51 -8.00
C VAL A 225 4.82 -8.86 -8.41
N CYS A 226 5.93 -9.25 -7.78
CA CYS A 226 7.26 -8.80 -8.16
C CYS A 226 7.70 -9.34 -9.52
N ALA A 227 7.38 -10.61 -9.81
CA ALA A 227 7.73 -11.29 -11.04
C ALA A 227 6.92 -10.78 -12.25
N ASP A 228 5.73 -10.21 -12.02
CA ASP A 228 4.88 -9.70 -13.10
C ASP A 228 5.50 -8.47 -13.80
N PRO A 229 5.87 -8.55 -15.10
CA PRO A 229 6.49 -7.45 -15.82
C PRO A 229 5.57 -6.23 -15.96
N ARG A 230 4.24 -6.42 -15.93
CA ARG A 230 3.24 -5.35 -16.02
C ARG A 230 3.22 -4.48 -14.77
N LEU A 231 3.82 -4.94 -13.66
CA LEU A 231 3.89 -4.26 -12.37
C LEU A 231 5.28 -3.65 -12.11
N LYS A 232 6.24 -3.79 -13.04
CA LYS A 232 7.57 -3.17 -12.88
C LYS A 232 7.49 -1.67 -12.67
N GLY A 233 8.36 -1.15 -11.81
CA GLY A 233 8.42 0.28 -11.47
C GLY A 233 7.44 0.74 -10.38
N THR A 234 6.71 -0.17 -9.73
CA THR A 234 5.98 0.11 -8.49
C THR A 234 6.78 -0.33 -7.27
N TYR A 235 6.42 0.20 -6.10
CA TYR A 235 6.76 -0.44 -4.82
C TYR A 235 5.84 -1.65 -4.58
N LEU A 236 6.28 -2.52 -3.67
CA LEU A 236 5.51 -3.67 -3.20
C LEU A 236 5.25 -3.50 -1.70
N SER A 237 4.02 -3.74 -1.27
CA SER A 237 3.63 -3.74 0.14
C SER A 237 3.60 -5.18 0.68
N LEU A 238 4.26 -5.40 1.82
CA LEU A 238 4.33 -6.68 2.52
C LEU A 238 3.83 -6.50 3.95
N HIS A 239 2.96 -7.40 4.39
CA HIS A 239 2.61 -7.54 5.79
C HIS A 239 3.41 -8.67 6.43
N HIS A 240 3.73 -8.53 7.71
CA HIS A 240 4.33 -9.60 8.50
C HIS A 240 3.95 -9.39 9.96
N TYR A 241 3.51 -10.42 10.67
CA TYR A 241 3.02 -10.25 12.05
C TYR A 241 3.46 -11.38 12.98
N GLY A 242 3.81 -11.00 14.21
CA GLY A 242 4.26 -11.96 15.22
C GLY A 242 3.18 -12.97 15.63
N PHE A 243 1.90 -12.62 15.50
CA PHE A 243 0.79 -13.52 15.85
C PHE A 243 0.56 -14.64 14.82
N TRP A 244 1.23 -14.62 13.67
CA TRP A 244 1.10 -15.66 12.64
C TRP A 244 1.65 -17.02 13.07
N LYS A 245 2.43 -17.06 14.14
CA LYS A 245 2.96 -18.30 14.72
C LYS A 245 2.76 -18.24 16.23
N ASP A 246 2.32 -19.33 16.82
CA ASP A 246 2.25 -19.48 18.28
C ASP A 246 3.66 -19.29 18.90
N TYR A 247 4.67 -19.80 18.21
CA TYR A 247 6.08 -19.61 18.51
C TYR A 247 6.97 -19.77 17.28
N ALA A 248 7.97 -18.91 17.16
CA ALA A 248 9.15 -19.13 16.33
C ALA A 248 10.38 -18.49 16.98
N THR A 249 11.53 -19.12 16.73
CA THR A 249 12.86 -18.57 17.06
C THR A 249 13.17 -17.37 16.16
N TYR A 250 14.16 -16.57 16.56
CA TYR A 250 14.68 -15.48 15.73
C TYR A 250 14.99 -15.93 14.30
N ASP A 251 15.78 -17.01 14.12
CA ASP A 251 16.21 -17.48 12.81
C ASP A 251 15.03 -17.97 11.95
N GLN A 252 14.02 -18.58 12.57
CA GLN A 252 12.80 -19.00 11.87
C GLN A 252 12.01 -17.79 11.36
N TRP A 253 11.93 -16.70 12.13
CA TRP A 253 11.32 -15.46 11.68
C TRP A 253 12.11 -14.78 10.55
N VAL A 254 13.45 -14.76 10.64
CA VAL A 254 14.32 -14.26 9.56
C VAL A 254 14.09 -15.06 8.28
N SER A 255 14.07 -16.39 8.37
CA SER A 255 13.88 -17.28 7.22
C SER A 255 12.50 -17.07 6.57
N ASP A 256 11.43 -17.04 7.38
CA ASP A 256 10.06 -16.84 6.91
C ASP A 256 9.90 -15.50 6.18
N LEU A 257 10.47 -14.42 6.75
CA LEU A 257 10.44 -13.10 6.12
C LEU A 257 11.22 -13.07 4.79
N LYS A 258 12.44 -13.65 4.76
CA LYS A 258 13.26 -13.68 3.53
C LYS A 258 12.60 -14.50 2.42
N GLU A 259 11.91 -15.59 2.75
CA GLU A 259 11.15 -16.40 1.78
C GLU A 259 10.00 -15.61 1.14
N ARG A 260 9.22 -14.90 1.95
CA ARG A 260 8.09 -14.07 1.50
C ARG A 260 8.50 -12.89 0.62
N ILE A 261 9.70 -12.35 0.83
CA ILE A 261 10.30 -11.28 0.04
C ILE A 261 10.94 -11.81 -1.26
N GLY A 262 11.61 -12.96 -1.20
CA GLY A 262 12.46 -13.45 -2.30
C GLY A 262 13.53 -12.42 -2.70
N ASP A 263 13.77 -12.26 -4.00
CA ASP A 263 14.75 -11.31 -4.54
C ASP A 263 14.23 -9.86 -4.66
N CYS A 264 13.09 -9.56 -4.03
CA CYS A 264 12.32 -8.34 -4.27
C CYS A 264 12.50 -7.26 -3.21
N ALA A 265 13.47 -7.41 -2.29
CA ALA A 265 13.73 -6.48 -1.20
C ALA A 265 13.87 -5.02 -1.67
N GLY A 266 14.58 -4.78 -2.77
CA GLY A 266 14.82 -3.42 -3.31
C GLY A 266 13.58 -2.70 -3.86
N ARG A 267 12.41 -3.35 -3.90
CA ARG A 267 11.12 -2.73 -4.22
C ARG A 267 10.10 -2.85 -3.09
N THR A 268 10.43 -3.61 -2.05
CA THR A 268 9.48 -3.97 -0.99
C THR A 268 9.61 -3.01 0.18
N VAL A 269 8.45 -2.60 0.68
CA VAL A 269 8.27 -1.93 1.97
C VAL A 269 7.41 -2.86 2.80
N ALA A 270 7.84 -3.16 4.03
CA ALA A 270 6.95 -3.82 4.98
C ALA A 270 5.96 -2.75 5.50
N ASP A 271 4.85 -2.55 4.81
CA ASP A 271 3.93 -1.44 5.07
C ASP A 271 2.90 -1.75 6.17
N GLU A 272 2.88 -3.00 6.62
CA GLU A 272 2.45 -3.36 7.96
C GLU A 272 3.35 -4.41 8.59
N PHE A 273 3.70 -4.16 9.85
CA PHE A 273 4.24 -5.18 10.73
C PHE A 273 4.03 -4.75 12.17
N GLY A 274 3.76 -5.71 13.07
CA GLY A 274 3.40 -5.35 14.43
C GLY A 274 3.56 -6.46 15.46
N ALA A 275 3.69 -6.04 16.71
CA ALA A 275 3.65 -6.87 17.91
C ALA A 275 3.02 -6.06 19.07
N PRO A 276 2.59 -6.69 20.18
CA PRO A 276 2.05 -5.94 21.32
C PRO A 276 3.04 -4.91 21.87
N MET A 277 2.62 -3.67 22.05
CA MET A 277 3.43 -2.57 22.60
C MET A 277 3.01 -2.17 24.01
N THR A 278 1.78 -2.44 24.43
CA THR A 278 1.27 -2.02 25.75
C THR A 278 1.34 -3.10 26.83
N THR A 279 1.99 -4.23 26.55
CA THR A 279 2.02 -5.42 27.43
C THR A 279 3.24 -5.50 28.34
N GLY A 280 4.16 -4.54 28.25
CA GLY A 280 5.38 -4.50 29.06
C GLY A 280 6.54 -5.34 28.50
N LEU A 281 6.43 -5.87 27.27
CA LEU A 281 7.53 -6.54 26.58
C LEU A 281 8.70 -5.57 26.35
N ASP A 282 9.91 -6.06 26.60
CA ASP A 282 11.17 -5.35 26.37
C ASP A 282 11.87 -5.95 25.15
N TYR A 283 11.80 -5.22 24.04
CA TYR A 283 12.37 -5.63 22.76
C TYR A 283 13.87 -5.33 22.64
N ASP A 284 14.47 -4.63 23.60
CA ASP A 284 15.90 -4.32 23.62
C ASP A 284 16.73 -5.39 24.36
N LYS A 285 16.06 -6.39 24.92
CA LYS A 285 16.70 -7.54 25.58
C LYS A 285 16.33 -8.83 24.85
N PRO A 286 17.29 -9.72 24.57
CA PRO A 286 16.97 -11.04 24.05
C PRO A 286 16.09 -11.81 25.05
N ASP A 287 15.02 -12.41 24.55
CA ASP A 287 14.21 -13.39 25.28
C ASP A 287 13.78 -14.48 24.30
N ALA A 288 14.63 -15.51 24.20
CA ALA A 288 14.41 -16.62 23.27
C ALA A 288 13.10 -17.39 23.56
N SER A 289 12.56 -17.28 24.78
CA SER A 289 11.30 -17.93 25.16
C SER A 289 10.06 -17.17 24.65
N ASN A 290 10.23 -15.91 24.25
CA ASN A 290 9.12 -15.05 23.85
C ASN A 290 9.06 -14.87 22.32
N ASN A 291 7.96 -15.33 21.73
CA ASN A 291 7.72 -15.25 20.30
C ASN A 291 7.75 -13.80 19.76
N PHE A 292 7.12 -12.84 20.45
CA PHE A 292 7.06 -11.46 19.99
C PHE A 292 8.41 -10.75 20.10
N VAL A 293 9.22 -11.07 21.12
CA VAL A 293 10.59 -10.55 21.23
C VAL A 293 11.46 -11.07 20.10
N ASN A 294 11.46 -12.40 19.87
CA ASN A 294 12.14 -13.03 18.73
C ASN A 294 11.72 -12.38 17.41
N TYR A 295 10.40 -12.22 17.21
CA TYR A 295 9.80 -11.63 16.02
C TYR A 295 10.28 -10.20 15.77
N VAL A 296 10.09 -9.28 16.73
CA VAL A 296 10.42 -7.86 16.52
C VAL A 296 11.91 -7.69 16.27
N GLN A 297 12.77 -8.42 16.98
CA GLN A 297 14.21 -8.38 16.75
C GLN A 297 14.56 -8.87 15.34
N ALA A 298 14.06 -10.05 14.95
CA ALA A 298 14.30 -10.65 13.64
C ALA A 298 13.88 -9.76 12.48
N VAL A 299 12.64 -9.23 12.49
CA VAL A 299 12.13 -8.45 11.37
C VAL A 299 12.84 -7.10 11.25
N THR A 300 13.12 -6.43 12.38
CA THR A 300 13.79 -5.12 12.35
C THR A 300 15.26 -5.22 11.95
N ASP A 301 15.96 -6.29 12.35
CA ASP A 301 17.31 -6.59 11.85
C ASP A 301 17.29 -6.93 10.36
N THR A 302 16.34 -7.74 9.92
CA THR A 302 16.21 -8.13 8.51
C THR A 302 15.90 -6.93 7.62
N PHE A 303 15.01 -6.03 8.03
CA PHE A 303 14.75 -4.78 7.29
C PHE A 303 16.00 -3.91 7.17
N ARG A 304 16.79 -3.82 8.25
CA ARG A 304 18.05 -3.09 8.27
C ARG A 304 19.08 -3.72 7.33
N GLU A 305 19.25 -5.04 7.39
CA GLU A 305 20.16 -5.84 6.55
C GLU A 305 19.82 -5.66 5.06
N LEU A 306 18.53 -5.81 4.71
CA LEU A 306 18.04 -5.78 3.34
C LEU A 306 17.78 -4.35 2.81
N LYS A 307 18.03 -3.32 3.62
CA LYS A 307 17.77 -1.90 3.30
C LYS A 307 16.31 -1.67 2.87
N MET A 308 15.38 -2.24 3.62
CA MET A 308 13.96 -2.08 3.39
C MET A 308 13.37 -0.91 4.16
N GLY A 309 12.43 -0.20 3.53
CA GLY A 309 11.51 0.68 4.24
C GLY A 309 10.49 -0.12 5.04
N SER A 310 9.94 0.49 6.09
CA SER A 310 8.90 -0.15 6.88
C SER A 310 7.92 0.85 7.51
N VAL A 311 6.68 0.41 7.70
CA VAL A 311 5.57 1.17 8.26
C VAL A 311 4.90 0.31 9.34
N TYR A 312 5.06 0.70 10.61
CA TYR A 312 4.62 -0.11 11.74
C TYR A 312 3.09 -0.09 11.93
N TRP A 313 2.50 -1.24 12.26
CA TRP A 313 1.08 -1.38 12.56
C TRP A 313 0.79 -1.56 14.06
N PRO A 314 -0.06 -0.70 14.65
CA PRO A 314 -0.29 0.68 14.27
C PRO A 314 0.65 1.62 15.03
N GLY A 315 0.99 2.75 14.40
CA GLY A 315 1.54 3.87 15.18
C GLY A 315 0.50 4.40 16.15
N LEU A 316 -0.74 4.52 15.69
CA LEU A 316 -1.86 4.92 16.53
C LEU A 316 -3.17 4.24 16.11
N ARG A 317 -3.71 3.48 17.06
CA ARG A 317 -5.09 3.03 17.12
C ARG A 317 -5.56 3.05 18.58
N THR A 318 -6.57 3.86 18.89
CA THR A 318 -7.08 3.97 20.27
C THR A 318 -7.50 2.60 20.79
N ASP A 319 -7.12 2.29 22.03
CA ASP A 319 -7.42 1.03 22.73
C ASP A 319 -6.86 -0.25 22.07
N ASP A 320 -5.82 -0.11 21.23
CA ASP A 320 -5.11 -1.24 20.63
C ASP A 320 -3.82 -1.57 21.41
N THR A 321 -3.63 -2.85 21.74
CA THR A 321 -2.42 -3.32 22.43
C THR A 321 -1.15 -3.22 21.59
N TYR A 322 -1.25 -3.16 20.26
CA TYR A 322 -0.12 -3.03 19.33
C TYR A 322 0.31 -1.57 19.13
N SER A 323 -0.51 -0.59 19.55
CA SER A 323 -0.26 0.83 19.34
C SER A 323 1.06 1.28 19.95
N LEU A 324 1.98 1.74 19.10
CA LEU A 324 3.28 2.26 19.53
C LEU A 324 3.19 3.68 20.14
N GLN A 325 2.10 4.38 19.86
CA GLN A 325 1.79 5.68 20.41
C GLN A 325 0.36 5.70 20.96
N THR A 326 0.13 6.48 22.00
CA THR A 326 -1.21 6.73 22.56
C THR A 326 -1.56 8.21 22.55
N LEU A 327 -2.85 8.53 22.42
CA LEU A 327 -3.34 9.90 22.45
C LEU A 327 -3.17 10.50 23.85
N THR A 328 -2.70 11.74 23.88
CA THR A 328 -2.62 12.58 25.08
C THR A 328 -3.10 13.99 24.76
N GLY A 329 -3.31 14.81 25.80
CA GLY A 329 -3.86 16.15 25.65
C GLY A 329 -5.38 16.15 25.44
N THR A 330 -5.92 17.30 24.99
CA THR A 330 -7.37 17.45 24.79
C THR A 330 -7.77 17.07 23.36
N SER A 331 -9.05 16.72 23.16
CA SER A 331 -9.60 16.38 21.83
C SER A 331 -9.41 17.49 20.78
N ALA A 332 -9.38 18.75 21.19
CA ALA A 332 -9.12 19.90 20.31
C ALA A 332 -7.63 20.11 20.02
N ARG A 333 -6.73 19.56 20.85
CA ARG A 333 -5.28 19.75 20.75
C ARG A 333 -4.53 18.43 21.04
N PRO A 334 -4.80 17.35 20.29
CA PRO A 334 -4.21 16.05 20.57
C PRO A 334 -2.68 16.10 20.44
N TRP A 335 -2.02 15.21 21.17
CA TRP A 335 -0.60 14.88 21.05
C TRP A 335 -0.42 13.38 21.26
N LEU A 336 0.81 12.88 21.17
CA LEU A 336 1.14 11.47 21.34
C LEU A 336 2.21 11.24 22.41
N ALA A 337 2.11 10.11 23.10
CA ALA A 337 3.16 9.56 23.94
C ALA A 337 3.55 8.16 23.48
N THR A 338 4.83 7.81 23.57
CA THR A 338 5.34 6.47 23.25
C THR A 338 4.89 5.48 24.33
N THR A 339 4.26 4.38 23.92
CA THR A 339 3.77 3.32 24.83
C THR A 339 4.86 2.31 25.18
N ASN A 340 5.78 2.05 24.25
CA ASN A 340 6.90 1.13 24.42
C ASN A 340 8.19 1.75 23.87
N GLN A 341 9.11 2.13 24.77
CA GLN A 341 10.38 2.72 24.34
C GLN A 341 11.24 1.70 23.57
N SER A 342 11.33 0.45 24.04
CA SER A 342 12.11 -0.59 23.36
C SER A 342 11.58 -0.90 21.95
N GLY A 343 10.25 -0.91 21.77
CA GLY A 343 9.64 -1.03 20.44
C GLY A 343 10.00 0.15 19.52
N ALA A 344 10.00 1.37 20.04
CA ALA A 344 10.41 2.56 19.30
C ALA A 344 11.91 2.53 18.94
N ASP A 345 12.75 2.01 19.83
CA ASP A 345 14.19 1.84 19.61
C ASP A 345 14.46 0.80 18.50
N ARG A 346 13.70 -0.30 18.47
CA ARG A 346 13.73 -1.28 17.37
C ARG A 346 13.30 -0.70 16.03
N LEU A 347 12.29 0.19 16.00
CA LEU A 347 11.95 0.92 14.76
C LEU A 347 13.08 1.87 14.34
N ALA A 348 13.67 2.59 15.29
CA ALA A 348 14.80 3.46 15.00
C ALA A 348 15.97 2.67 14.41
N TRP A 349 16.24 1.46 14.91
CA TRP A 349 17.21 0.51 14.38
C TRP A 349 16.92 0.09 12.94
N ALA A 350 15.71 -0.41 12.66
CA ALA A 350 15.27 -0.79 11.32
C ALA A 350 15.48 0.37 10.32
N TRP A 351 15.15 1.59 10.74
CA TRP A 351 15.27 2.81 9.93
C TRP A 351 16.67 3.43 9.88
N GLY A 352 17.64 2.74 10.47
CA GLY A 352 19.05 3.02 10.30
C GLY A 352 19.68 3.97 11.30
N ARG A 353 19.01 4.20 12.42
CA ARG A 353 19.52 4.90 13.61
C ARG A 353 19.75 3.87 14.73
N GLY A 354 20.07 4.31 15.94
CA GLY A 354 20.13 3.42 17.10
C GLY A 354 21.27 2.39 17.06
N LYS A 355 21.13 1.34 17.87
CA LYS A 355 22.11 0.25 18.04
C LYS A 355 21.38 -1.11 17.95
N PRO A 356 22.07 -2.19 17.54
CA PRO A 356 21.48 -3.52 17.59
C PRO A 356 21.30 -3.96 19.04
N VAL A 357 20.35 -4.87 19.27
CA VAL A 357 20.26 -5.60 20.54
C VAL A 357 21.58 -6.33 20.76
N GLN A 358 22.15 -6.20 21.96
CA GLN A 358 23.33 -6.95 22.35
C GLN A 358 22.90 -8.31 22.93
N PRO A 359 23.64 -9.40 22.63
CA PRO A 359 23.38 -10.73 23.19
C PRO A 359 23.36 -10.77 24.72
#